data_AF-A0A8H8R1Y4-F1
#
_entry.id   AF-A0A8H8R1Y4-F1
#
_cell.length_a   1.000
_cell.length_b   1.000
_cell.length_c   1.000
_cell.angle_alpha   90.00
_cell.angle_beta   90.00
_cell.angle_gamma   90.00
#
_symmetry.space_group_name_H-M   'P 1'
#
loop_
_entity.id
_entity.type
_entity.pdbx_description
1 polymer ?
#
loop_
_entity_poly.entity_id
_entity_poly.type
_entity_poly.pdbx_seq_one_letter_code
_entity_poly.pdbx_strand_id
1 'polypeptide(L)'
;MLQLRDRIALVESALQNLEEVDPAPRPRSILHDDPPARRSLDYRFDKIAREVDAAPSPTPAQEKANPFDTATSTALESPSTKPPFYDSIAASFGLGIGGEDDDFADYLVYNAFVTNLRVCPVDLTATDHYYYLEHRSFLPNVPGVNLRLGTDKAGKSVGVAHLALIGRNTFGVGDLDNDPVGVSWGSMANAGFWTHMRYDFEFELGNERKTRKFCWIRTRNNLLDDQGDLVLVEDGKEHFILAEYLGKGLLKWKKRGRLRIRKMQAFGERWELIVLLTWGSVVELSRRRARIRRYSPTHIISI
;
A
#
# COMPACT_ATOMS: atom_id res chain seq x y z
N MET A 1 25.07 -13.38 40.29
CA MET A 1 25.03 -13.32 38.81
C MET A 1 25.41 -14.70 38.29
N LEU A 2 24.44 -15.48 37.81
CA LEU A 2 24.69 -16.78 37.18
C LEU A 2 25.33 -16.57 35.82
N GLN A 3 26.44 -17.26 35.54
CA GLN A 3 27.15 -17.08 34.28
C GLN A 3 26.34 -17.72 33.14
N LEU A 4 26.51 -17.22 31.92
CA LEU A 4 25.74 -17.65 30.73
C LEU A 4 25.78 -19.18 30.52
N ARG A 5 26.86 -19.83 30.96
CA ARG A 5 27.05 -21.29 30.91
C ARG A 5 26.09 -22.04 31.82
N ASP A 6 25.80 -21.51 33.01
CA ASP A 6 24.88 -22.14 33.97
C ASP A 6 23.43 -22.09 33.45
N ARG A 7 23.09 -21.05 32.68
CA ARG A 7 21.76 -20.92 32.06
C ARG A 7 21.58 -21.89 30.89
N ILE A 8 22.64 -22.19 30.15
CA ILE A 8 22.60 -23.15 29.04
C ILE A 8 22.45 -24.58 29.61
N ALA A 9 23.23 -24.92 30.63
CA ALA A 9 23.13 -26.23 31.30
C ALA A 9 21.74 -26.49 31.90
N LEU A 10 21.07 -25.45 32.42
CA LEU A 10 19.73 -25.55 32.98
C LEU A 10 18.64 -25.74 31.90
N VAL A 11 18.83 -25.17 30.71
CA VAL A 11 17.93 -25.39 29.56
C VAL A 11 18.15 -26.77 28.96
N GLU A 12 19.40 -27.24 28.87
CA GLU A 12 19.72 -28.59 28.38
C GLU A 12 19.20 -29.68 29.32
N SER A 13 19.29 -29.49 30.65
CA SER A 13 18.72 -30.44 31.61
C SER A 13 17.20 -30.46 31.60
N ALA A 14 16.55 -29.32 31.29
CA ALA A 14 15.09 -29.26 31.15
C ALA A 14 14.60 -29.97 29.88
N LEU A 15 15.40 -29.97 28.81
CA LEU A 15 15.09 -30.68 27.57
C LEU A 15 15.32 -32.19 27.67
N GLN A 16 16.26 -32.64 28.51
CA GLN A 16 16.51 -34.08 28.74
C GLN A 16 15.46 -34.74 29.66
N ASN A 17 14.71 -33.96 30.45
CA ASN A 17 13.67 -34.47 31.37
C ASN A 17 12.25 -34.47 30.78
N LEU A 18 12.08 -34.21 29.47
CA LEU A 18 10.82 -34.45 28.78
C LEU A 18 10.73 -35.94 28.44
N GLU A 19 10.35 -36.74 29.44
CA GLU A 19 9.94 -38.13 29.27
C GLU A 19 8.82 -38.23 28.23
N GLU A 20 9.00 -39.17 27.31
CA GLU A 20 8.02 -39.63 26.33
C GLU A 20 6.72 -40.05 27.02
N VAL A 21 5.62 -39.42 26.64
CA VAL A 21 4.27 -39.88 27.03
C VAL A 21 3.91 -41.06 26.12
N ASP A 22 4.13 -42.26 26.64
CA ASP A 22 3.75 -43.53 26.00
C ASP A 22 2.21 -43.71 26.06
N PRO A 23 1.50 -44.01 24.94
CA PRO A 23 0.05 -44.13 24.93
C PRO A 23 -0.41 -45.49 25.49
N ALA A 24 -1.05 -45.47 26.67
CA ALA A 24 -1.63 -46.64 27.30
C ALA A 24 -2.72 -47.36 26.45
N PRO A 25 -2.91 -48.69 26.62
CA PRO A 25 -3.78 -49.50 25.77
C PRO A 25 -5.28 -49.40 26.14
N ARG A 26 -6.14 -49.46 25.12
CA ARG A 26 -7.61 -49.39 25.25
C ARG A 26 -8.21 -50.69 25.82
N PRO A 27 -9.20 -50.62 26.73
CA PRO A 27 -10.18 -51.68 26.90
C PRO A 27 -11.36 -51.51 25.92
N ARG A 28 -11.86 -52.63 25.40
CA ARG A 28 -13.04 -52.72 24.51
C ARG A 28 -14.35 -52.82 25.32
N SER A 29 -15.40 -52.19 24.76
CA SER A 29 -16.85 -52.45 24.94
C SER A 29 -17.45 -51.94 26.27
N ILE A 30 -18.66 -51.35 26.39
CA ILE A 30 -19.97 -51.57 25.75
C ILE A 30 -20.85 -50.29 25.94
N LEU A 31 -21.75 -50.02 24.97
CA LEU A 31 -23.00 -49.21 25.01
C LEU A 31 -22.95 -47.66 24.91
N HIS A 32 -23.76 -47.18 23.95
CA HIS A 32 -24.27 -45.84 23.64
C HIS A 32 -23.85 -44.66 24.53
N ASP A 33 -23.14 -43.70 23.94
CA ASP A 33 -23.54 -42.28 23.87
C ASP A 33 -22.50 -41.52 23.02
N ASP A 34 -22.96 -40.63 22.13
CA ASP A 34 -22.10 -39.76 21.33
C ASP A 34 -21.20 -38.89 22.23
N PRO A 35 -19.89 -38.75 21.94
CA PRO A 35 -19.03 -37.87 22.74
C PRO A 35 -19.47 -36.40 22.57
N PRO A 36 -19.50 -35.59 23.64
CA PRO A 36 -19.93 -34.21 23.55
C PRO A 36 -19.04 -33.44 22.57
N ALA A 37 -19.68 -32.68 21.67
CA ALA A 37 -19.01 -31.82 20.72
C ALA A 37 -17.89 -31.04 21.41
N ARG A 38 -16.68 -31.11 20.85
CA ARG A 38 -15.53 -30.33 21.32
C ARG A 38 -15.93 -28.86 21.35
N ARG A 39 -16.22 -28.33 22.54
CA ARG A 39 -16.42 -26.90 22.76
C ARG A 39 -15.07 -26.23 22.53
N SER A 40 -14.92 -25.57 21.38
CA SER A 40 -13.79 -24.68 21.15
C SER A 40 -13.78 -23.59 22.23
N LEU A 41 -12.59 -23.11 22.55
CA LEU A 41 -12.34 -22.06 23.56
C LEU A 41 -12.88 -20.67 23.15
N ASP A 42 -13.69 -20.58 22.10
CA ASP A 42 -14.02 -19.32 21.41
C ASP A 42 -15.36 -18.69 21.84
N TYR A 43 -16.18 -19.34 22.67
CA TYR A 43 -17.48 -18.79 23.09
C TYR A 43 -17.37 -17.48 23.91
N ARG A 44 -16.17 -17.10 24.38
CA ARG A 44 -15.94 -15.81 25.06
C ARG A 44 -15.86 -14.62 24.09
N PHE A 45 -15.68 -14.86 22.79
CA PHE A 45 -15.59 -13.81 21.77
C PHE A 45 -16.91 -13.55 21.04
N ASP A 46 -17.94 -14.37 21.24
CA ASP A 46 -19.25 -14.22 20.58
C ASP A 46 -20.17 -13.18 21.23
N LYS A 47 -19.78 -12.59 22.38
CA LYS A 47 -20.53 -11.48 22.98
C LYS A 47 -20.05 -10.16 22.40
N ILE A 48 -20.55 -9.82 21.21
CA ILE A 48 -20.48 -8.46 20.68
C ILE A 48 -21.26 -7.56 21.65
N ALA A 49 -20.58 -6.58 22.23
CA ALA A 49 -21.20 -5.57 23.08
C ALA A 49 -22.25 -4.81 22.24
N ARG A 50 -23.46 -4.67 22.79
CA ARG A 50 -24.64 -4.10 22.13
C ARG A 50 -24.52 -2.59 21.82
N GLU A 51 -23.38 -1.98 22.14
CA GLU A 51 -23.04 -0.58 21.86
C GLU A 51 -22.16 -0.39 20.62
N VAL A 52 -21.79 -1.48 19.92
CA VAL A 52 -21.06 -1.42 18.64
C VAL A 52 -22.03 -1.72 17.49
N ASP A 53 -23.18 -1.07 17.47
CA ASP A 53 -23.95 -0.91 16.22
C ASP A 53 -23.20 0.12 15.37
N ALA A 54 -22.14 -0.34 14.69
CA ALA A 54 -21.64 0.37 13.54
C ALA A 54 -22.81 0.52 12.56
N ALA A 55 -23.13 1.76 12.19
CA ALA A 55 -24.18 2.04 11.22
C ALA A 55 -24.02 1.10 10.00
N PRO A 56 -25.13 0.54 9.46
CA PRO A 56 -25.06 -0.42 8.38
C PRO A 56 -24.26 0.15 7.21
N SER A 57 -23.29 -0.63 6.74
CA SER A 57 -22.35 -0.24 5.69
C SER A 57 -23.09 0.24 4.43
N PRO A 58 -22.57 1.26 3.73
CA PRO A 58 -23.05 1.67 2.41
C PRO A 58 -23.15 0.47 1.47
N THR A 59 -24.33 0.25 0.88
CA THR A 59 -24.54 -0.77 -0.17
C THR A 59 -23.78 -0.39 -1.45
N PRO A 60 -23.45 -1.33 -2.35
CA PRO A 60 -22.70 -1.07 -3.59
C PRO A 60 -23.23 0.08 -4.46
N ALA A 61 -24.52 0.39 -4.36
CA ALA A 61 -25.15 1.53 -5.04
C ALA A 61 -24.65 2.92 -4.57
N GLN A 62 -23.97 3.00 -3.42
CA GLN A 62 -23.41 4.23 -2.86
C GLN A 62 -21.91 4.41 -3.18
N GLU A 63 -21.24 3.42 -3.78
CA GLU A 63 -19.85 3.56 -4.24
C GLU A 63 -19.82 4.44 -5.49
N LYS A 64 -19.05 5.54 -5.47
CA LYS A 64 -18.82 6.35 -6.67
C LYS A 64 -18.13 5.49 -7.73
N ALA A 65 -18.76 5.34 -8.89
CA ALA A 65 -18.21 4.63 -10.04
C ALA A 65 -16.84 5.21 -10.43
N ASN A 66 -15.94 4.36 -10.92
CA ASN A 66 -14.63 4.80 -11.42
C ASN A 66 -14.85 5.65 -12.69
N PRO A 67 -14.45 6.94 -12.70
CA PRO A 67 -14.63 7.79 -13.87
C PRO A 67 -13.86 7.31 -15.11
N PHE A 68 -12.94 6.35 -14.94
CA PHE A 68 -12.09 5.81 -16.01
C PHE A 68 -12.58 4.47 -16.61
N ASP A 69 -13.63 3.85 -16.06
CA ASP A 69 -14.08 2.53 -16.54
C ASP A 69 -14.76 2.61 -17.93
N THR A 70 -15.37 3.74 -18.29
CA THR A 70 -16.18 3.88 -19.53
C THR A 70 -15.35 3.94 -20.81
N ALA A 71 -14.09 4.40 -20.77
CA ALA A 71 -13.27 4.60 -21.99
C ALA A 71 -12.31 3.45 -22.31
N THR A 72 -12.16 2.46 -21.42
CA THR A 72 -11.30 1.29 -21.70
C THR A 72 -11.86 0.44 -22.87
N SER A 73 -13.17 0.56 -23.13
CA SER A 73 -13.86 -0.15 -24.23
C SER A 73 -13.70 0.49 -25.61
N THR A 74 -13.36 1.78 -25.70
CA THR A 74 -13.29 2.52 -26.99
C THR A 74 -11.88 2.61 -27.57
N ALA A 75 -10.84 2.22 -26.83
CA ALA A 75 -9.44 2.27 -27.30
C ALA A 75 -9.02 1.11 -28.22
N LEU A 76 -9.94 0.19 -28.58
CA LEU A 76 -9.62 -1.00 -29.38
C LEU A 76 -9.75 -0.80 -30.91
N GLU A 77 -10.19 0.36 -31.41
CA GLU A 77 -10.58 0.53 -32.83
C GLU A 77 -9.85 1.65 -33.59
N SER A 78 -8.53 1.84 -33.41
CA SER A 78 -7.78 2.77 -34.27
C SER A 78 -6.45 2.18 -34.76
N PRO A 79 -6.30 1.92 -36.07
CA PRO A 79 -5.05 1.42 -36.63
C PRO A 79 -4.16 2.57 -37.13
N SER A 80 -2.86 2.37 -36.99
CA SER A 80 -1.78 3.06 -37.71
C SER A 80 -1.40 4.48 -37.25
N THR A 81 -0.72 4.54 -36.12
CA THR A 81 0.45 5.41 -35.97
C THR A 81 1.32 4.76 -34.90
N LYS A 82 2.65 4.74 -35.06
CA LYS A 82 3.53 4.30 -33.96
C LYS A 82 3.13 5.13 -32.73
N PRO A 83 2.80 4.51 -31.58
CA PRO A 83 2.31 5.26 -30.45
C PRO A 83 3.38 6.29 -30.07
N PRO A 84 3.01 7.55 -29.79
CA PRO A 84 3.96 8.50 -29.23
C PRO A 84 4.63 7.84 -28.02
N PHE A 85 5.86 8.23 -27.70
CA PHE A 85 6.63 7.66 -26.57
C PHE A 85 5.95 7.85 -25.19
N TYR A 86 4.72 8.37 -25.18
CA TYR A 86 3.89 8.81 -24.07
C TYR A 86 2.46 8.26 -24.21
N ASP A 87 2.22 7.02 -23.75
CA ASP A 87 0.87 6.58 -23.40
C ASP A 87 0.58 7.11 -21.99
N SER A 88 0.06 8.35 -21.89
CA SER A 88 -0.48 8.84 -20.63
C SER A 88 -1.97 8.51 -20.55
N ILE A 89 -2.39 7.93 -19.43
CA ILE A 89 -3.78 7.74 -19.03
C ILE A 89 -4.52 9.07 -19.19
N ALA A 90 -4.02 10.16 -18.62
CA ALA A 90 -4.67 11.46 -18.72
C ALA A 90 -4.96 11.87 -20.18
N ALA A 91 -3.99 11.67 -21.08
CA ALA A 91 -4.16 11.94 -22.51
C ALA A 91 -5.17 10.99 -23.17
N SER A 92 -5.15 9.70 -22.83
CA SER A 92 -6.11 8.73 -23.36
C SER A 92 -7.56 9.05 -22.96
N PHE A 93 -7.77 9.80 -21.88
CA PHE A 93 -9.08 10.26 -21.41
C PHE A 93 -9.42 11.70 -21.82
N GLY A 94 -8.59 12.35 -22.67
CA GLY A 94 -8.76 13.75 -23.04
C GLY A 94 -8.70 14.72 -21.85
N LEU A 95 -8.19 14.26 -20.71
CA LEU A 95 -7.98 15.08 -19.52
C LEU A 95 -6.71 15.90 -19.74
N GLY A 96 -6.74 17.15 -19.30
CA GLY A 96 -5.68 18.13 -19.55
C GLY A 96 -4.30 17.64 -19.11
N ILE A 97 -3.56 17.05 -20.06
CA ILE A 97 -2.11 17.27 -20.24
C ILE A 97 -1.95 18.46 -21.18
N GLY A 98 -2.75 19.49 -20.91
CA GLY A 98 -3.11 20.52 -21.88
C GLY A 98 -2.19 21.71 -21.73
N GLY A 99 -1.03 21.62 -22.38
CA GLY A 99 -0.17 22.77 -22.66
C GLY A 99 1.30 22.40 -22.74
N GLU A 100 2.03 23.08 -23.62
CA GLU A 100 3.51 23.16 -23.59
C GLU A 100 4.03 23.72 -22.23
N ASP A 101 3.13 24.26 -21.40
CA ASP A 101 3.37 24.85 -20.06
C ASP A 101 2.96 23.93 -18.87
N ASP A 102 2.49 22.70 -19.11
CA ASP A 102 2.14 21.77 -18.03
C ASP A 102 3.41 21.14 -17.43
N ASP A 103 3.93 21.79 -16.40
CA ASP A 103 5.24 21.50 -15.81
C ASP A 103 5.21 20.23 -14.92
N PHE A 104 5.41 19.06 -15.52
CA PHE A 104 5.53 17.78 -14.80
C PHE A 104 6.99 17.46 -14.47
N ALA A 105 7.23 17.01 -13.24
CA ALA A 105 8.44 16.29 -12.89
C ALA A 105 8.27 14.80 -13.24
N ASP A 106 9.14 14.30 -14.12
CA ASP A 106 9.11 12.92 -14.60
C ASP A 106 10.13 12.05 -13.87
N TYR A 107 9.68 10.87 -13.43
CA TYR A 107 10.51 9.89 -12.73
C TYR A 107 10.40 8.51 -13.36
N LEU A 108 11.51 7.79 -13.33
CA LEU A 108 11.59 6.37 -13.61
C LEU A 108 11.61 5.58 -12.31
N VAL A 109 10.74 4.60 -12.21
CA VAL A 109 10.65 3.72 -11.04
C VAL A 109 11.34 2.40 -11.34
N TYR A 110 12.28 2.02 -10.48
CA TYR A 110 13.06 0.78 -10.57
C TYR A 110 12.86 -0.09 -9.35
N ASN A 111 13.06 -1.40 -9.53
CA ASN A 111 13.26 -2.29 -8.39
C ASN A 111 14.61 -2.01 -7.73
N ALA A 112 14.61 -1.86 -6.41
CA ALA A 112 15.83 -1.81 -5.63
C ALA A 112 16.19 -3.18 -5.05
N PHE A 113 15.27 -3.77 -4.29
CA PHE A 113 15.45 -5.07 -3.62
C PHE A 113 14.11 -5.60 -3.12
N VAL A 114 13.75 -6.84 -3.48
CA VAL A 114 12.49 -7.52 -3.09
C VAL A 114 11.23 -6.69 -3.39
N THR A 115 10.84 -5.80 -2.49
CA THR A 115 9.69 -4.89 -2.59
C THR A 115 10.10 -3.41 -2.64
N ASN A 116 11.34 -3.06 -2.34
CA ASN A 116 11.82 -1.68 -2.30
C ASN A 116 11.95 -1.09 -3.70
N LEU A 117 11.71 0.21 -3.82
CA LEU A 117 11.73 0.94 -5.09
C LEU A 117 12.79 2.03 -5.08
N ARG A 118 13.38 2.30 -6.25
CA ARG A 118 14.14 3.53 -6.51
C ARG A 118 13.34 4.39 -7.45
N VAL A 119 13.25 5.68 -7.14
CA VAL A 119 12.62 6.68 -7.96
C VAL A 119 13.72 7.63 -8.42
N CYS A 120 13.99 7.64 -9.72
CA CYS A 120 15.04 8.44 -10.32
C CYS A 120 14.41 9.49 -11.23
N PRO A 121 14.82 10.76 -11.17
CA PRO A 121 14.35 11.75 -12.13
C PRO A 121 14.80 11.35 -13.54
N VAL A 122 13.97 11.65 -14.54
CA VAL A 122 14.33 11.47 -15.96
C VAL A 122 15.39 12.49 -16.35
N ASP A 123 15.25 13.72 -15.84
CA ASP A 123 16.25 14.75 -15.99
C ASP A 123 17.44 14.46 -15.05
N LEU A 124 18.55 14.04 -15.64
CA LEU A 124 19.77 13.67 -14.91
C LEU A 124 20.50 14.87 -14.31
N THR A 125 20.08 16.10 -14.63
CA THR A 125 20.63 17.31 -14.00
C THR A 125 20.07 17.55 -12.60
N ALA A 126 18.94 16.92 -12.26
CA ALA A 126 18.31 16.99 -10.94
C ALA A 126 18.97 16.00 -9.95
N THR A 127 20.17 16.32 -9.47
CA THR A 127 20.93 15.46 -8.54
C THR A 127 20.25 15.22 -7.19
N ASP A 128 19.30 16.08 -6.82
CA ASP A 128 18.74 16.12 -5.47
C ASP A 128 17.35 15.44 -5.36
N HIS A 129 16.82 14.94 -6.48
CA HIS A 129 15.48 14.35 -6.57
C HIS A 129 15.51 12.83 -6.76
N TYR A 130 16.55 12.16 -6.27
CA TYR A 130 16.58 10.71 -6.16
C TYR A 130 15.93 10.27 -4.86
N TYR A 131 15.07 9.27 -4.93
CA TYR A 131 14.42 8.71 -3.75
C TYR A 131 14.49 7.20 -3.69
N TYR A 132 14.54 6.71 -2.46
CA TYR A 132 14.45 5.31 -2.13
C TYR A 132 13.22 5.07 -1.26
N LEU A 133 12.33 4.18 -1.73
CA LEU A 133 11.17 3.73 -0.98
C LEU A 133 11.47 2.37 -0.38
N GLU A 134 11.61 2.37 0.95
CA GLU A 134 11.72 1.18 1.75
C GLU A 134 10.33 0.69 2.14
N HIS A 135 9.95 -0.50 1.67
CA HIS A 135 8.71 -1.15 2.02
C HIS A 135 8.96 -2.24 3.05
N ARG A 136 8.25 -2.16 4.17
CA ARG A 136 8.26 -3.18 5.21
C ARG A 136 6.85 -3.71 5.41
N SER A 137 6.71 -5.03 5.46
CA SER A 137 5.41 -5.69 5.51
C SER A 137 5.21 -6.35 6.87
N PHE A 138 4.04 -6.13 7.47
CA PHE A 138 3.54 -6.88 8.65
C PHE A 138 4.44 -6.84 9.90
N LEU A 139 5.32 -5.84 10.04
CA LEU A 139 6.10 -5.65 11.25
C LEU A 139 5.35 -4.73 12.23
N PRO A 140 5.08 -5.17 13.48
CA PRO A 140 4.43 -4.33 14.47
C PRO A 140 5.33 -3.15 14.85
N ASN A 141 4.75 -1.97 15.06
CA ASN A 141 5.44 -0.74 15.47
C ASN A 141 6.55 -0.25 14.51
N VAL A 142 6.56 -0.75 13.27
CA VAL A 142 7.52 -0.32 12.24
C VAL A 142 6.73 0.35 11.10
N PRO A 143 7.19 1.50 10.57
CA PRO A 143 6.59 2.10 9.39
C PRO A 143 6.50 1.10 8.23
N GLY A 144 5.36 1.06 7.56
CA GLY A 144 5.15 0.23 6.37
C GLY A 144 5.87 0.77 5.14
N VAL A 145 6.07 2.08 5.09
CA VAL A 145 6.85 2.77 4.06
C VAL A 145 7.79 3.75 4.74
N ASN A 146 9.04 3.83 4.29
CA ASN A 146 9.97 4.89 4.61
C ASN A 146 10.55 5.46 3.30
N LEU A 147 10.33 6.76 3.09
CA LEU A 147 10.85 7.51 1.97
C LEU A 147 12.18 8.15 2.38
N ARG A 148 13.24 7.82 1.65
CA ARG A 148 14.59 8.29 1.88
C ARG A 148 15.11 9.08 0.69
N LEU A 149 15.93 10.09 0.93
CA LEU A 149 16.69 10.79 -0.11
C LEU A 149 17.84 9.93 -0.62
N GLY A 150 18.09 9.94 -1.92
CA GLY A 150 19.13 9.15 -2.58
C GLY A 150 18.60 7.85 -3.18
N THR A 151 19.53 6.97 -3.57
CA THR A 151 19.20 5.76 -4.35
C THR A 151 19.16 4.47 -3.52
N ASP A 152 19.44 4.57 -2.23
CA ASP A 152 19.54 3.43 -1.32
C ASP A 152 19.00 3.73 0.09
N LYS A 153 19.12 2.72 0.97
CA LYS A 153 18.64 2.77 2.35
C LYS A 153 19.51 3.62 3.29
N ALA A 154 20.70 4.05 2.88
CA ALA A 154 21.58 4.88 3.70
C ALA A 154 21.15 6.35 3.67
N GLY A 155 20.28 6.70 2.72
CA GLY A 155 19.63 7.99 2.61
C GLY A 155 18.91 8.47 3.86
N LYS A 156 18.91 9.79 4.06
CA LYS A 156 18.14 10.46 5.11
C LYS A 156 16.64 10.20 4.93
N SER A 157 15.95 9.82 6.01
CA SER A 157 14.48 9.70 6.03
C SER A 157 13.84 11.08 5.87
N VAL A 158 12.92 11.20 4.92
CA VAL A 158 12.16 12.44 4.64
C VAL A 158 10.65 12.24 4.70
N GLY A 159 10.22 11.01 4.94
CA GLY A 159 8.82 10.72 5.22
C GLY A 159 8.59 9.26 5.53
N VAL A 160 7.49 8.98 6.22
CA VAL A 160 7.13 7.65 6.69
C VAL A 160 5.63 7.41 6.57
N ALA A 161 5.22 6.18 6.32
CA ALA A 161 3.81 5.80 6.40
C ALA A 161 3.62 4.61 7.34
N HIS A 162 2.73 4.77 8.31
CA HIS A 162 2.26 3.68 9.15
C HIS A 162 1.04 3.05 8.49
N LEU A 163 1.28 1.86 7.92
CA LEU A 163 0.25 1.07 7.27
C LEU A 163 -0.20 0.00 8.27
N ALA A 164 -1.33 0.23 8.94
CA ALA A 164 -1.85 -0.69 9.92
C ALA A 164 -2.59 -1.86 9.23
N LEU A 165 -2.54 -3.04 9.86
CA LEU A 165 -3.43 -4.16 9.49
C LEU A 165 -4.87 -3.87 9.93
N ILE A 166 -5.00 -3.32 11.13
CA ILE A 166 -6.26 -2.94 11.79
C ILE A 166 -6.07 -1.50 12.27
N GLY A 167 -7.02 -0.62 11.95
CA GLY A 167 -6.95 0.80 12.29
C GLY A 167 -6.69 1.69 11.08
N ARG A 168 -6.37 2.96 11.35
CA ARG A 168 -6.17 3.99 10.32
C ARG A 168 -4.73 4.00 9.81
N ASN A 169 -4.56 4.18 8.50
CA ASN A 169 -3.23 4.43 7.95
C ASN A 169 -2.91 5.91 8.10
N THR A 170 -1.67 6.21 8.44
CA THR A 170 -1.16 7.58 8.54
C THR A 170 0.13 7.70 7.77
N PHE A 171 0.45 8.91 7.33
CA PHE A 171 1.73 9.21 6.71
C PHE A 171 2.23 10.56 7.21
N GLY A 172 3.54 10.71 7.30
CA GLY A 172 4.20 11.89 7.81
C GLY A 172 5.32 12.30 6.87
N VAL A 173 5.41 13.61 6.58
CA VAL A 173 6.52 14.19 5.81
C VAL A 173 7.38 15.01 6.75
N GLY A 174 8.68 14.74 6.73
CA GLY A 174 9.65 15.27 7.69
C GLY A 174 10.70 14.23 8.06
N ASP A 175 11.70 14.68 8.82
CA ASP A 175 12.80 13.83 9.28
C ASP A 175 12.40 13.11 10.57
N LEU A 176 11.73 11.96 10.45
CA LEU A 176 11.33 11.17 11.61
C LEU A 176 12.53 10.76 12.48
N ASP A 177 13.69 10.52 11.86
CA ASP A 177 14.85 9.94 12.54
C ASP A 177 15.54 10.97 13.47
N ASN A 178 15.59 12.25 13.07
CA ASN A 178 16.26 13.31 13.86
C ASN A 178 15.31 14.39 14.42
N ASP A 179 14.15 14.62 13.82
CA ASP A 179 13.16 15.61 14.25
C ASP A 179 11.72 15.05 14.16
N PRO A 180 11.35 14.11 15.07
CA PRO A 180 10.03 13.49 15.05
C PRO A 180 8.89 14.48 15.34
N VAL A 181 9.17 15.61 16.00
CA VAL A 181 8.17 16.65 16.33
C VAL A 181 7.88 17.52 15.11
N GLY A 182 8.87 17.76 14.24
CA GLY A 182 8.72 18.51 13.00
C GLY A 182 8.00 17.77 11.87
N VAL A 183 7.61 16.50 12.08
CA VAL A 183 6.89 15.70 11.07
C VAL A 183 5.44 16.17 10.94
N SER A 184 5.05 16.54 9.72
CA SER A 184 3.67 16.90 9.39
C SER A 184 2.89 15.65 9.01
N TRP A 185 1.88 15.30 9.81
CA TRP A 185 1.11 14.07 9.67
C TRP A 185 -0.20 14.30 8.88
N GLY A 186 -0.49 13.37 7.98
CA GLY A 186 -1.76 13.21 7.29
C GLY A 186 -2.37 11.82 7.50
N SER A 187 -3.62 11.69 7.11
CA SER A 187 -4.36 10.43 7.19
C SER A 187 -4.63 9.87 5.79
N MET A 188 -4.64 8.54 5.68
CA MET A 188 -4.95 7.85 4.42
C MET A 188 -5.94 6.72 4.70
N ALA A 189 -6.98 6.64 3.87
CA ALA A 189 -8.02 5.63 3.96
C ALA A 189 -8.30 5.01 2.59
N ASN A 190 -8.67 3.73 2.58
CA ASN A 190 -9.29 3.15 1.40
C ASN A 190 -10.72 3.67 1.30
N ALA A 191 -11.04 4.34 0.20
CA ALA A 191 -12.36 4.93 -0.05
C ALA A 191 -13.28 4.01 -0.87
N GLY A 192 -12.75 2.92 -1.43
CA GLY A 192 -13.52 1.86 -2.07
C GLY A 192 -13.64 0.64 -1.16
N PHE A 193 -14.85 0.35 -0.67
CA PHE A 193 -15.14 -0.76 0.24
C PHE A 193 -14.96 -2.12 -0.44
N TRP A 194 -15.27 -2.23 -1.74
CA TRP A 194 -15.19 -3.49 -2.48
C TRP A 194 -14.09 -3.54 -3.53
N THR A 195 -13.88 -2.43 -4.23
CA THR A 195 -13.06 -2.45 -5.46
C THR A 195 -11.58 -2.18 -5.18
N HIS A 196 -11.22 -1.61 -4.01
CA HIS A 196 -9.85 -1.14 -3.72
C HIS A 196 -9.27 -0.19 -4.79
N MET A 197 -10.16 0.49 -5.52
CA MET A 197 -9.81 1.37 -6.64
C MET A 197 -9.39 2.76 -6.19
N ARG A 198 -9.81 3.20 -4.99
CA ARG A 198 -9.67 4.58 -4.53
C ARG A 198 -9.01 4.66 -3.16
N TYR A 199 -7.98 5.49 -3.03
CA TYR A 199 -7.31 5.77 -1.76
C TYR A 199 -7.35 7.26 -1.51
N ASP A 200 -8.18 7.65 -0.54
CA ASP A 200 -8.29 9.02 -0.12
C ASP A 200 -7.19 9.34 0.87
N PHE A 201 -6.64 10.54 0.78
CA PHE A 201 -5.80 11.09 1.82
C PHE A 201 -6.07 12.57 2.01
N GLU A 202 -5.83 13.02 3.24
CA GLU A 202 -5.97 14.41 3.63
C GLU A 202 -4.62 14.93 4.11
N PHE A 203 -4.25 16.11 3.63
CA PHE A 203 -3.02 16.78 4.03
C PHE A 203 -3.19 18.29 4.03
N GLU A 204 -2.51 18.93 4.97
CA GLU A 204 -2.47 20.38 5.09
C GLU A 204 -1.38 20.93 4.16
N LEU A 205 -1.78 21.72 3.16
CA LEU A 205 -0.87 22.22 2.12
C LEU A 205 -0.77 23.74 2.12
N GLY A 206 0.41 24.21 1.74
CA GLY A 206 0.72 25.63 1.54
C GLY A 206 0.75 26.46 2.82
N ASN A 207 1.01 27.76 2.66
CA ASN A 207 1.11 28.71 3.78
C ASN A 207 -0.24 28.98 4.45
N GLU A 208 -1.35 28.75 3.74
CA GLU A 208 -2.70 29.00 4.22
C GLU A 208 -3.24 27.92 5.16
N ARG A 209 -2.48 26.84 5.40
CA ARG A 209 -2.87 25.77 6.34
C ARG A 209 -4.24 25.15 6.04
N LYS A 210 -4.61 25.07 4.76
CA LYS A 210 -5.87 24.49 4.32
C LYS A 210 -5.69 22.99 4.12
N THR A 211 -6.45 22.20 4.89
CA THR A 211 -6.57 20.76 4.65
C THR A 211 -7.26 20.53 3.32
N ARG A 212 -6.60 19.80 2.43
CA ARG A 212 -7.14 19.38 1.14
C ARG A 212 -7.25 17.87 1.11
N LYS A 213 -8.25 17.39 0.38
CA LYS A 213 -8.52 15.98 0.18
C LYS A 213 -8.13 15.56 -1.23
N PHE A 214 -7.39 14.48 -1.34
CA PHE A 214 -6.89 13.92 -2.58
C PHE A 214 -7.26 12.45 -2.67
N CYS A 215 -7.31 11.94 -3.90
CA CYS A 215 -7.63 10.53 -4.16
C CYS A 215 -6.69 9.96 -5.21
N TRP A 216 -6.00 8.86 -4.85
CA TRP A 216 -5.38 7.96 -5.83
C TRP A 216 -6.44 7.03 -6.39
N ILE A 217 -6.61 7.04 -7.71
CA ILE A 217 -7.56 6.21 -8.44
C ILE A 217 -6.79 5.22 -9.31
N ARG A 218 -7.11 3.94 -9.19
CA ARG A 218 -6.59 2.88 -10.07
C ARG A 218 -7.35 2.89 -11.39
N THR A 219 -6.62 2.98 -12.49
CA THR A 219 -7.21 3.09 -13.84
C THR A 219 -7.05 1.81 -14.66
N ARG A 220 -6.09 0.94 -14.30
CA ARG A 220 -6.03 -0.42 -14.84
C ARG A 220 -5.93 -1.48 -13.77
N ASN A 221 -6.73 -2.51 -13.94
CA ASN A 221 -6.88 -3.61 -13.02
C ASN A 221 -6.24 -4.88 -13.59
N ASN A 222 -4.91 -4.89 -13.72
CA ASN A 222 -4.21 -6.12 -14.05
C ASN A 222 -4.29 -7.06 -12.84
N LEU A 223 -5.07 -8.14 -12.96
CA LEU A 223 -5.31 -9.12 -11.89
C LEU A 223 -4.02 -9.76 -11.35
N LEU A 224 -3.00 -9.85 -12.21
CA LEU A 224 -1.69 -10.44 -11.90
C LEU A 224 -0.63 -9.41 -11.47
N ASP A 225 -0.92 -8.11 -11.60
CA ASP A 225 0.05 -7.05 -11.33
C ASP A 225 -0.24 -6.38 -9.97
N ASP A 226 0.78 -6.35 -9.12
CA ASP A 226 0.74 -5.64 -7.85
C ASP A 226 0.84 -4.12 -8.02
N GLN A 227 1.08 -3.65 -9.26
CA GLN A 227 1.33 -2.26 -9.61
C GLN A 227 0.48 -1.81 -10.79
N GLY A 228 -0.84 -1.74 -10.58
CA GLY A 228 -1.73 -1.13 -11.55
C GLY A 228 -1.41 0.34 -11.80
N ASP A 229 -1.86 0.81 -12.96
CA ASP A 229 -1.85 2.22 -13.32
C ASP A 229 -2.67 3.04 -12.32
N LEU A 230 -2.13 4.19 -11.89
CA LEU A 230 -2.74 5.07 -10.90
C LEU A 230 -2.75 6.52 -11.40
N VAL A 231 -3.78 7.27 -11.02
CA VAL A 231 -3.84 8.72 -11.19
C VAL A 231 -4.20 9.38 -9.86
N LEU A 232 -3.68 10.56 -9.62
CA LEU A 232 -3.97 11.37 -8.44
C LEU A 232 -4.81 12.58 -8.83
N VAL A 233 -5.87 12.83 -8.07
CA VAL A 233 -6.76 13.98 -8.24
C VAL A 233 -7.06 14.66 -6.90
N GLU A 234 -7.44 15.93 -6.95
CA GLU A 234 -8.04 16.64 -5.80
C GLU A 234 -9.55 16.34 -5.78
N ASP A 235 -10.12 16.15 -4.59
CA ASP A 235 -11.57 15.93 -4.44
C ASP A 235 -12.35 17.13 -5.00
N GLY A 236 -13.42 16.85 -5.76
CA GLY A 236 -14.16 17.87 -6.51
C GLY A 236 -13.49 18.42 -7.77
N LYS A 237 -12.26 17.99 -8.11
CA LYS A 237 -11.54 18.36 -9.35
C LYS A 237 -10.98 17.13 -10.07
N GLU A 238 -11.81 16.12 -10.28
CA GLU A 238 -11.39 14.82 -10.84
C GLU A 238 -10.86 14.91 -12.29
N HIS A 239 -11.20 15.98 -13.02
CA HIS A 239 -10.67 16.24 -14.36
C HIS A 239 -9.24 16.80 -14.37
N PHE A 240 -8.69 17.17 -13.21
CA PHE A 240 -7.38 17.79 -13.08
C PHE A 240 -6.38 16.81 -12.45
N ILE A 241 -5.58 16.17 -13.30
CA ILE A 241 -4.62 15.15 -12.86
C ILE A 241 -3.38 15.80 -12.23
N LEU A 242 -3.12 15.46 -10.97
CA LEU A 242 -2.01 15.99 -10.19
C LEU A 242 -0.76 15.09 -10.25
N ALA A 243 -0.96 13.79 -10.44
CA ALA A 243 0.11 12.84 -10.63
C ALA A 243 -0.40 11.61 -11.38
N GLU A 244 0.52 10.90 -12.03
CA GLU A 244 0.22 9.71 -12.81
C GLU A 244 1.32 8.68 -12.62
N TYR A 245 0.95 7.45 -12.29
CA TYR A 245 1.85 6.30 -12.29
C TYR A 245 1.43 5.30 -13.36
N LEU A 246 2.38 4.96 -14.22
CA LEU A 246 2.25 3.96 -15.27
C LEU A 246 3.10 2.74 -14.89
N GLY A 247 2.43 1.66 -14.53
CA GLY A 247 3.06 0.38 -14.22
C GLY A 247 3.54 -0.30 -15.50
N LYS A 248 4.73 -0.90 -15.47
CA LYS A 248 5.17 -1.84 -16.50
C LYS A 248 4.92 -3.24 -15.98
N GLY A 249 4.10 -4.00 -16.72
CA GLY A 249 3.78 -5.39 -16.40
C GLY A 249 5.01 -6.29 -16.20
N LEU A 250 4.76 -7.49 -15.67
CA LEU A 250 5.74 -8.45 -15.14
C LEU A 250 7.00 -8.72 -15.99
N LEU A 251 7.00 -8.44 -17.30
CA LEU A 251 8.11 -8.74 -18.20
C LEU A 251 9.35 -7.82 -18.05
N LYS A 252 9.32 -6.75 -17.25
CA LYS A 252 10.49 -5.87 -17.04
C LYS A 252 10.98 -5.88 -15.60
N TRP A 253 11.90 -6.79 -15.29
CA TRP A 253 12.31 -7.09 -13.91
C TRP A 253 13.13 -5.97 -13.26
N LYS A 254 13.73 -5.06 -14.07
CA LYS A 254 14.55 -3.95 -13.57
C LYS A 254 13.76 -2.64 -13.41
N LYS A 255 12.96 -2.27 -14.43
CA LYS A 255 12.17 -1.03 -14.46
C LYS A 255 10.69 -1.34 -14.22
N ARG A 256 10.14 -0.81 -13.14
CA ARG A 256 8.77 -1.02 -12.69
C ARG A 256 7.75 -0.08 -13.30
N GLY A 257 8.14 1.14 -13.63
CA GLY A 257 7.15 2.11 -14.10
C GLY A 257 7.72 3.47 -14.43
N ARG A 258 6.81 4.40 -14.65
CA ARG A 258 7.05 5.84 -14.73
C ARG A 258 6.07 6.52 -13.79
N LEU A 259 6.55 7.51 -13.04
CA LEU A 259 5.74 8.38 -12.23
C LEU A 259 5.88 9.80 -12.77
N ARG A 260 4.79 10.54 -12.90
CA ARG A 260 4.76 11.94 -13.30
C ARG A 260 4.06 12.71 -12.20
N ILE A 261 4.67 13.79 -11.74
CA ILE A 261 4.11 14.63 -10.66
C ILE A 261 3.98 16.04 -11.21
N ARG A 262 2.76 16.60 -11.21
CA ARG A 262 2.54 17.99 -11.62
C ARG A 262 3.19 18.90 -10.59
N LYS A 263 4.05 19.82 -11.03
CA LYS A 263 4.61 20.85 -10.16
C LYS A 263 3.51 21.84 -9.79
N MET A 264 3.30 22.02 -8.50
CA MET A 264 2.26 22.88 -7.96
C MET A 264 2.89 23.89 -7.00
N GLN A 265 3.27 25.07 -7.50
CA GLN A 265 3.94 26.08 -6.67
C GLN A 265 3.12 26.46 -5.43
N ALA A 266 1.78 26.48 -5.56
CA ALA A 266 0.86 26.75 -4.46
C ALA A 266 0.84 25.66 -3.36
N PHE A 267 1.28 24.43 -3.66
CA PHE A 267 1.28 23.32 -2.69
C PHE A 267 2.60 23.25 -1.91
N GLY A 268 3.60 24.05 -2.30
CA GLY A 268 4.89 24.18 -1.63
C GLY A 268 5.85 23.03 -1.92
N GLU A 269 7.04 23.14 -1.33
CA GLU A 269 8.20 22.28 -1.60
C GLU A 269 7.98 20.81 -1.19
N ARG A 270 7.08 20.56 -0.23
CA ARG A 270 6.79 19.22 0.30
C ARG A 270 5.85 18.40 -0.59
N TRP A 271 5.24 19.03 -1.60
CA TRP A 271 4.25 18.39 -2.45
C TRP A 271 4.76 17.10 -3.10
N GLU A 272 5.96 17.14 -3.67
CA GLU A 272 6.60 15.98 -4.29
C GLU A 272 6.74 14.80 -3.30
N LEU A 273 7.19 15.07 -2.07
CA LEU A 273 7.37 14.05 -1.04
C LEU A 273 6.04 13.42 -0.62
N ILE A 274 4.97 14.23 -0.51
CA ILE A 274 3.62 13.76 -0.18
C ILE A 274 3.13 12.80 -1.27
N VAL A 275 3.28 13.19 -2.54
CA VAL A 275 2.87 12.36 -3.68
C VAL A 275 3.64 11.05 -3.70
N LEU A 276 4.98 11.10 -3.55
CA LEU A 276 5.83 9.90 -3.54
C LEU A 276 5.47 8.95 -2.39
N LEU A 277 5.25 9.49 -1.19
CA LEU A 277 4.97 8.70 0.00
C LEU A 277 3.58 8.08 -0.04
N THR A 278 2.55 8.83 -0.45
CA THR A 278 1.19 8.31 -0.59
C THR A 278 1.09 7.29 -1.73
N TRP A 279 1.74 7.54 -2.87
CA TRP A 279 1.85 6.56 -3.96
C TRP A 279 2.53 5.26 -3.49
N GLY A 280 3.70 5.35 -2.85
CA GLY A 280 4.40 4.18 -2.31
C GLY A 280 3.55 3.41 -1.30
N SER A 281 2.76 4.13 -0.50
CA SER A 281 1.80 3.54 0.43
C SER A 281 0.69 2.75 -0.26
N VAL A 282 0.12 3.28 -1.35
CA VAL A 282 -0.89 2.57 -2.16
C VAL A 282 -0.30 1.31 -2.79
N VAL A 283 0.94 1.37 -3.29
CA VAL A 283 1.66 0.21 -3.84
C VAL A 283 1.85 -0.87 -2.77
N GLU A 284 2.33 -0.53 -1.58
CA GLU A 284 2.52 -1.50 -0.51
C GLU A 284 1.21 -2.05 0.05
N LEU A 285 0.16 -1.23 0.19
CA LEU A 285 -1.18 -1.72 0.54
C LEU A 285 -1.68 -2.75 -0.48
N SER A 286 -1.44 -2.51 -1.78
CA SER A 286 -1.80 -3.45 -2.85
C SER A 286 -1.05 -4.76 -2.75
N ARG A 287 0.24 -4.72 -2.45
CA ARG A 287 1.07 -5.92 -2.23
C ARG A 287 0.67 -6.70 -0.99
N ARG A 288 0.34 -6.02 0.11
CA ARG A 288 -0.14 -6.66 1.35
C ARG A 288 -1.39 -7.47 1.07
N ARG A 289 -2.35 -6.91 0.32
CA ARG A 289 -3.55 -7.63 -0.10
C ARG A 289 -3.23 -8.82 -1.01
N ALA A 290 -2.35 -8.64 -1.99
CA ALA A 290 -1.94 -9.74 -2.88
C ALA A 290 -1.29 -10.90 -2.11
N ARG A 291 -0.45 -10.60 -1.10
CA ARG A 291 0.14 -11.63 -0.22
C ARG A 291 -0.94 -12.34 0.60
N ILE A 292 -1.86 -11.61 1.23
CA ILE A 292 -2.95 -12.21 2.02
C ILE A 292 -3.79 -13.16 1.16
N ARG A 293 -4.12 -12.77 -0.09
CA ARG A 293 -4.85 -13.64 -1.03
C ARG A 293 -4.11 -14.94 -1.36
N ARG A 294 -2.78 -14.88 -1.51
CA ARG A 294 -1.94 -16.07 -1.79
C ARG A 294 -1.85 -17.05 -0.62
N TYR A 295 -2.00 -16.57 0.62
CA TYR A 295 -1.95 -17.40 1.83
C TYR A 295 -3.34 -17.76 2.39
N SER A 296 -4.42 -17.35 1.72
CA SER A 296 -5.77 -17.72 2.15
C SER A 296 -6.11 -19.14 1.65
N PRO A 297 -6.53 -20.08 2.53
CA PRO A 297 -6.87 -21.46 2.15
C PRO A 297 -8.03 -21.59 1.15
N THR A 298 -8.80 -20.53 0.93
CA THR A 298 -9.99 -20.55 0.06
C THR A 298 -9.68 -20.57 -1.44
N HIS A 299 -8.41 -20.43 -1.87
CA HIS A 299 -8.06 -20.59 -3.29
C HIS A 299 -7.83 -22.04 -3.76
N ILE A 300 -7.99 -23.05 -2.88
CA ILE A 300 -7.97 -24.47 -3.27
C ILE A 300 -9.37 -25.00 -3.62
N ILE A 301 -10.45 -24.25 -3.38
CA ILE A 301 -11.82 -24.69 -3.66
C ILE A 301 -12.57 -23.65 -4.49
N SER A 302 -12.19 -23.54 -5.77
CA SER A 302 -13.09 -23.12 -6.85
C SER A 302 -12.37 -23.24 -8.21
N ILE A 303 -12.29 -24.47 -8.71
CA ILE A 303 -12.37 -24.79 -10.13
C ILE A 303 -13.69 -25.54 -10.31
#